data_AF-A0A6N6N213-F1
#
_entry.id   AF-A0A6N6N213-F1
#
_cell.length_a   1.000
_cell.length_b   1.000
_cell.length_c   1.000
_cell.angle_alpha   90.00
_cell.angle_beta   90.00
_cell.angle_gamma   90.00
#
_symmetry.space_group_name_H-M   'P 1'
#
loop_
_entity.id
_entity.type
_entity.pdbx_description
1 polymer ?
#
loop_
_entity_poly.entity_id
_entity_poly.type
_entity_poly.pdbx_seq_one_letter_code
_entity_poly.pdbx_strand_id
1 'polypeptide(L)'
;MHMIRPRRFRLTATLFLVAALVASFGCAPRVRVAPPEPMDVTFLPDPGDFVSGSGEPMTLEQVADAARRADYILVGEGHRNPLDHAVQQRLAAALAAQENPLAVGLEMIAVDKQPVLDDFAQGIVPVDDLEQELEWKDRWGYSFSLFRGLFELAQKHSLPVGALNVPPSVARAIGRNGLESLDEDQQDTLPGRIVRPCDAQLDFLREVMGMHEGRDMDNATQWERFVTVQSVWDSKMAEETVALRTRFNWPVLVIAGDGHVENGWGIERRILLLDPDATVFSIGPWRGGHFDPHRADVFFYSPDQYRSRMGAVFMVLERGIVVKSVERDSRADKAGLRPGDVLEEANGVVLESLRDIHKAGFRAHEDREPFVFVVRRHGQRLAVDMGLLFTKRTKPQDASAKDGQTPESKPEPQPGEDTGVDGHVR
;
A
#
# COMPACT_ATOMS: atom_id res chain seq x y z
N MET A 1 -33.91 46.82 -96.83
CA MET A 1 -34.79 47.86 -96.25
C MET A 1 -35.60 47.24 -95.12
N HIS A 2 -35.63 47.92 -93.97
CA HIS A 2 -36.69 48.02 -92.95
C HIS A 2 -37.90 47.05 -93.01
N MET A 3 -38.44 46.46 -91.94
CA MET A 3 -38.81 47.07 -90.65
C MET A 3 -39.44 46.02 -89.69
N ILE A 4 -39.28 46.29 -88.38
CA ILE A 4 -40.27 46.16 -87.28
C ILE A 4 -40.58 44.77 -86.66
N ARG A 5 -40.30 44.71 -85.35
CA ARG A 5 -40.70 43.73 -84.31
C ARG A 5 -42.22 43.70 -84.07
N PRO A 6 -42.71 42.67 -83.36
CA PRO A 6 -43.22 42.97 -82.02
C PRO A 6 -42.78 42.01 -80.89
N ARG A 7 -42.77 42.61 -79.69
CA ARG A 7 -42.79 42.08 -78.32
C ARG A 7 -44.17 41.45 -78.03
N ARG A 8 -44.51 40.64 -77.02
CA ARG A 8 -43.99 40.21 -75.70
C ARG A 8 -45.00 39.15 -75.21
N PHE A 9 -44.60 38.18 -74.38
CA PHE A 9 -45.41 37.78 -73.21
C PHE A 9 -44.48 37.26 -72.09
N ARG A 10 -44.67 37.83 -70.89
CA ARG A 10 -44.07 37.43 -69.61
C ARG A 10 -45.16 36.67 -68.83
N LEU A 11 -44.79 35.64 -68.08
CA LEU A 11 -45.40 35.10 -66.83
C LEU A 11 -44.64 33.77 -66.58
N THR A 12 -44.13 33.37 -65.41
CA THR A 12 -44.15 33.87 -64.03
C THR A 12 -43.09 33.06 -63.28
N ALA A 13 -42.22 33.74 -62.54
CA ALA A 13 -41.22 33.14 -61.66
C ALA A 13 -41.78 33.13 -60.23
N THR A 14 -42.29 32.01 -59.74
CA THR A 14 -42.65 31.85 -58.30
C THR A 14 -42.81 30.38 -57.91
N LEU A 15 -41.74 29.57 -57.93
CA LEU A 15 -41.82 28.23 -57.34
C LEU A 15 -40.46 27.61 -56.97
N PHE A 16 -39.54 28.32 -56.32
CA PHE A 16 -38.26 27.70 -55.91
C PHE A 16 -37.62 28.24 -54.62
N LEU A 17 -38.39 28.87 -53.70
CA LEU A 17 -37.79 29.44 -52.49
C LEU A 17 -38.52 29.14 -51.17
N VAL A 18 -39.20 27.99 -51.06
CA VAL A 18 -39.76 27.52 -49.78
C VAL A 18 -39.29 26.10 -49.41
N ALA A 19 -38.69 25.34 -50.33
CA ALA A 19 -38.23 23.98 -50.05
C ALA A 19 -36.82 23.90 -49.40
N ALA A 20 -36.09 25.01 -49.27
CA ALA A 20 -34.72 25.01 -48.76
C ALA A 20 -34.59 25.43 -47.28
N LEU A 21 -35.70 25.68 -46.57
CA LEU A 21 -35.68 26.16 -45.17
C LEU A 21 -36.25 25.18 -44.13
N VAL A 22 -36.45 23.90 -44.50
CA VAL A 22 -36.93 22.85 -43.57
C VAL A 22 -35.87 21.77 -43.31
N ALA A 23 -34.70 21.82 -43.98
CA ALA A 23 -33.63 20.83 -43.84
C ALA A 23 -32.57 21.17 -42.79
N SER A 24 -32.88 22.07 -41.85
CA SER A 24 -32.00 22.44 -40.72
C SER A 24 -32.68 22.25 -39.37
N PHE A 25 -33.55 21.24 -39.24
CA PHE A 25 -33.78 20.63 -37.93
C PHE A 25 -32.55 19.81 -37.58
N GLY A 26 -31.63 20.47 -36.84
CA GLY A 26 -30.42 19.87 -36.33
C GLY A 26 -30.73 18.54 -35.65
N CYS A 27 -29.98 17.52 -36.03
CA CYS A 27 -29.81 16.33 -35.21
C CYS A 27 -29.18 16.78 -33.88
N ALA A 28 -30.01 17.18 -32.91
CA ALA A 28 -29.58 17.20 -31.53
C ALA A 28 -29.17 15.75 -31.21
N PRO A 29 -27.96 15.49 -30.72
CA PRO A 29 -27.58 14.15 -30.30
C PRO A 29 -28.60 13.71 -29.27
N ARG A 30 -29.38 12.66 -29.58
CA ARG A 30 -30.25 12.02 -28.59
C ARG A 30 -29.34 11.61 -27.44
N VAL A 31 -29.45 12.30 -26.32
CA VAL A 31 -28.79 11.90 -25.07
C VAL A 31 -29.29 10.50 -24.78
N ARG A 32 -28.44 9.51 -24.99
CA ARG A 32 -28.73 8.14 -24.56
C ARG A 32 -28.71 8.16 -23.05
N VAL A 33 -29.88 8.05 -22.44
CA VAL A 33 -29.98 7.77 -21.01
C VAL A 33 -29.50 6.33 -20.86
N ALA A 34 -28.28 6.16 -20.35
CA ALA A 34 -27.80 4.84 -19.96
C ALA A 34 -28.74 4.29 -18.88
N PRO A 35 -29.07 2.98 -18.90
CA PRO A 35 -29.74 2.38 -17.75
C PRO A 35 -28.90 2.65 -16.50
N PRO A 36 -29.52 3.00 -15.36
CA PRO A 36 -28.78 3.23 -14.13
C PRO A 36 -28.06 1.94 -13.77
N GLU A 37 -26.73 1.98 -13.72
CA GLU A 37 -25.97 0.91 -13.07
C GLU A 37 -26.16 1.05 -11.56
N PRO A 38 -26.37 -0.06 -10.83
CA PRO A 38 -26.41 -0.01 -9.37
C PRO A 38 -25.11 0.60 -8.85
N MET A 39 -25.21 1.53 -7.90
CA MET A 39 -24.02 2.13 -7.28
C MET A 39 -23.48 1.15 -6.23
N ASP A 40 -22.26 0.68 -6.43
CA ASP A 40 -21.63 -0.27 -5.49
C ASP A 40 -21.31 0.38 -4.14
N VAL A 41 -20.95 1.67 -4.13
CA VAL A 41 -20.81 2.49 -2.91
C VAL A 41 -21.69 3.72 -3.03
N THR A 42 -22.52 3.95 -2.02
CA THR A 42 -23.62 4.93 -2.08
C THR A 42 -23.22 6.35 -1.66
N PHE A 43 -21.96 6.56 -1.28
CA PHE A 43 -21.42 7.83 -0.81
C PHE A 43 -19.95 8.01 -1.22
N LEU A 44 -19.43 9.22 -1.05
CA LEU A 44 -18.00 9.50 -1.24
C LEU A 44 -17.31 9.46 0.13
N PRO A 45 -16.58 8.39 0.48
CA PRO A 45 -15.90 8.30 1.78
C PRO A 45 -14.69 9.23 1.87
N ASP A 46 -14.42 9.72 3.08
CA ASP A 46 -13.14 10.31 3.43
C ASP A 46 -12.11 9.22 3.78
N PRO A 47 -10.81 9.45 3.56
CA PRO A 47 -9.79 8.46 3.88
C PRO A 47 -9.83 8.03 5.36
N GLY A 48 -10.02 6.74 5.59
CA GLY A 48 -10.19 6.14 6.93
C GLY A 48 -11.64 5.93 7.36
N ASP A 49 -12.63 6.31 6.54
CA ASP A 49 -14.04 5.96 6.76
C ASP A 49 -14.27 4.47 6.48
N PHE A 50 -15.22 3.88 7.20
CA PHE A 50 -15.61 2.49 7.00
C PHE A 50 -16.82 2.38 6.06
N VAL A 51 -16.83 1.32 5.27
CA VAL A 51 -17.86 0.96 4.30
C VAL A 51 -18.26 -0.49 4.56
N SER A 52 -19.56 -0.77 4.67
CA SER A 52 -20.07 -2.14 4.78
C SER A 52 -19.85 -2.94 3.50
N GLY A 53 -19.97 -4.27 3.56
CA GLY A 53 -20.05 -5.11 2.35
C GLY A 53 -21.21 -4.78 1.41
N SER A 54 -22.18 -3.94 1.82
CA SER A 54 -23.26 -3.44 0.95
C SER A 54 -22.99 -2.04 0.38
N GLY A 55 -21.82 -1.45 0.62
CA GLY A 55 -21.48 -0.11 0.12
C GLY A 55 -22.08 1.04 0.92
N GLU A 56 -22.48 0.80 2.17
CA GLU A 56 -23.08 1.79 3.06
C GLU A 56 -22.05 2.29 4.09
N PRO A 57 -22.14 3.55 4.57
CA PRO A 57 -21.23 4.08 5.58
C PRO A 57 -21.39 3.34 6.92
N MET A 58 -20.26 3.04 7.56
CA MET A 58 -20.21 2.50 8.92
C MET A 58 -19.35 3.38 9.84
N THR A 59 -19.76 3.52 11.09
CA THR A 59 -18.95 4.15 12.14
C THR A 59 -17.94 3.15 12.73
N LEU A 60 -16.86 3.66 13.32
CA LEU A 60 -15.87 2.82 14.00
C LEU A 60 -16.51 1.95 15.09
N GLU A 61 -17.46 2.50 15.85
CA GLU A 61 -18.18 1.81 16.90
C GLU A 61 -19.01 0.66 16.34
N GLN A 62 -19.72 0.87 15.22
CA GLN A 62 -20.48 -0.20 14.55
C GLN A 62 -19.56 -1.32 14.05
N VAL A 63 -18.41 -0.97 13.48
CA VAL A 63 -17.41 -1.97 13.03
C VAL A 63 -16.86 -2.74 14.23
N ALA A 64 -16.48 -2.06 15.31
CA ALA A 64 -15.96 -2.70 16.52
C ALA A 64 -17.02 -3.60 17.18
N ASP A 65 -18.28 -3.21 17.20
CA ASP A 65 -19.38 -4.02 17.74
C ASP A 65 -19.72 -5.25 16.90
N ALA A 66 -19.55 -5.18 15.58
CA ALA A 66 -19.63 -6.33 14.70
C ALA A 66 -18.44 -7.27 14.93
N ALA A 67 -17.22 -6.73 14.92
CA ALA A 67 -15.99 -7.49 15.09
C ALA A 67 -15.89 -8.19 16.45
N ARG A 68 -16.38 -7.56 17.53
CA ARG A 68 -16.43 -8.17 18.88
C ARG A 68 -17.23 -9.48 18.97
N ARG A 69 -18.09 -9.77 18.00
CA ARG A 69 -18.90 -10.99 17.97
C ARG A 69 -18.16 -12.16 17.32
N ALA A 70 -17.01 -11.90 16.69
CA ALA A 70 -16.20 -12.90 16.03
C ALA A 70 -15.15 -13.50 16.97
N ASP A 71 -14.77 -14.73 16.69
CA ASP A 71 -13.65 -15.41 17.34
C ASP A 71 -12.30 -14.92 16.80
N TYR A 72 -12.27 -14.59 15.51
CA TYR A 72 -11.09 -14.10 14.80
C TYR A 72 -11.44 -12.85 14.00
N ILE A 73 -10.66 -11.79 14.16
CA ILE A 73 -10.82 -10.51 13.46
C ILE A 73 -9.59 -10.32 12.59
N LEU A 74 -9.74 -10.41 11.27
CA LEU A 74 -8.61 -10.28 10.33
C LEU A 74 -8.63 -8.88 9.71
N VAL A 75 -7.53 -8.13 9.86
CA VAL A 75 -7.40 -6.79 9.26
C VAL A 75 -6.29 -6.81 8.22
N GLY A 76 -6.69 -6.66 6.96
CA GLY A 76 -5.81 -6.56 5.80
C GLY A 76 -5.13 -5.20 5.71
N GLU A 77 -3.90 -5.18 5.20
CA GLU A 77 -3.11 -3.95 5.10
C GLU A 77 -2.12 -3.92 3.94
N GLY A 78 -1.75 -2.71 3.51
CA GLY A 78 -0.58 -2.50 2.67
C GLY A 78 0.60 -2.07 3.54
N HIS A 79 1.66 -2.89 3.59
CA HIS A 79 2.80 -2.78 4.53
C HIS A 79 3.47 -1.40 4.65
N ARG A 80 3.25 -0.50 3.69
CA ARG A 80 3.81 0.86 3.64
C ARG A 80 2.78 1.97 3.78
N ASN A 81 1.49 1.65 3.86
CA ASN A 81 0.41 2.62 3.81
C ASN A 81 0.09 3.14 5.22
N PRO A 82 0.52 4.36 5.58
CA PRO A 82 0.31 4.88 6.93
C PRO A 82 -1.17 5.06 7.31
N LEU A 83 -2.07 5.17 6.33
CA LEU A 83 -3.51 5.26 6.60
C LEU A 83 -4.05 3.91 7.07
N ASP A 84 -3.62 2.80 6.47
CA ASP A 84 -4.00 1.45 6.89
C ASP A 84 -3.58 1.22 8.34
N HIS A 85 -2.32 1.53 8.66
CA HIS A 85 -1.76 1.44 10.02
C HIS A 85 -2.52 2.32 11.02
N ALA A 86 -2.92 3.54 10.63
CA ALA A 86 -3.71 4.42 11.48
C ALA A 86 -5.13 3.87 11.74
N VAL A 87 -5.76 3.25 10.73
CA VAL A 87 -7.07 2.60 10.89
C VAL A 87 -6.97 1.38 11.81
N GLN A 88 -5.95 0.54 11.64
CA GLN A 88 -5.70 -0.61 12.53
C GLN A 88 -5.56 -0.18 13.99
N GLN A 89 -4.79 0.87 14.27
CA GLN A 89 -4.60 1.37 15.63
C GLN A 89 -5.91 1.91 16.23
N ARG A 90 -6.71 2.64 15.44
CA ARG A 90 -8.04 3.12 15.88
C ARG A 90 -8.99 1.96 16.18
N LEU A 91 -8.99 0.94 15.32
CA LEU A 91 -9.81 -0.26 15.50
C LEU A 91 -9.37 -1.07 16.71
N ALA A 92 -8.07 -1.35 16.85
CA ALA A 92 -7.51 -2.05 18.00
C ALA A 92 -7.86 -1.31 19.31
N ALA A 93 -7.79 0.02 19.32
CA ALA A 93 -8.21 0.83 20.47
C ALA A 93 -9.71 0.71 20.78
N ALA A 94 -10.55 0.73 19.75
CA ALA A 94 -11.98 0.57 19.93
C ALA A 94 -12.35 -0.85 20.43
N LEU A 95 -11.62 -1.88 19.99
CA LEU A 95 -11.81 -3.26 20.41
C LEU A 95 -11.35 -3.51 21.84
N ALA A 96 -10.15 -3.03 22.20
CA ALA A 96 -9.56 -3.16 23.53
C ALA A 96 -10.16 -2.23 24.59
N ALA A 97 -11.00 -1.27 24.18
CA ALA A 97 -11.71 -0.40 25.10
C ALA A 97 -12.57 -1.20 26.09
N GLN A 98 -12.80 -0.63 27.27
CA GLN A 98 -13.66 -1.20 28.31
C GLN A 98 -13.19 -2.54 28.88
N GLU A 99 -11.88 -2.79 28.86
CA GLU A 99 -11.26 -4.03 29.39
C GLU A 99 -11.78 -5.29 28.70
N ASN A 100 -12.20 -5.17 27.43
CA ASN A 100 -12.60 -6.32 26.65
C ASN A 100 -11.39 -7.23 26.37
N PRO A 101 -11.50 -8.54 26.64
CA PRO A 101 -10.45 -9.49 26.33
C PRO A 101 -10.15 -9.54 24.83
N LEU A 102 -8.88 -9.33 24.46
CA LEU A 102 -8.42 -9.33 23.08
C LEU A 102 -6.95 -9.74 23.03
N ALA A 103 -6.61 -10.70 22.18
CA ALA A 103 -5.22 -10.99 21.83
C ALA A 103 -4.90 -10.39 20.45
N VAL A 104 -3.65 -10.00 20.23
CA VAL A 104 -3.20 -9.41 18.95
C VAL A 104 -2.19 -10.33 18.29
N GLY A 105 -2.48 -10.80 17.09
CA GLY A 105 -1.56 -11.57 16.26
C GLY A 105 -0.96 -10.71 15.15
N LEU A 106 0.36 -10.79 14.94
CA LEU A 106 1.08 -9.99 13.96
C LEU A 106 1.84 -10.86 12.94
N GLU A 107 1.54 -10.71 11.64
CA GLU A 107 2.27 -11.38 10.55
C GLU A 107 3.78 -11.08 10.59
N MET A 108 4.12 -9.84 10.95
CA MET A 108 5.44 -9.26 10.84
C MET A 108 6.49 -9.95 11.72
N ILE A 109 6.02 -10.75 12.68
CA ILE A 109 6.85 -11.36 13.72
C ILE A 109 6.82 -12.86 13.55
N ALA A 110 8.00 -13.44 13.49
CA ALA A 110 8.17 -14.88 13.40
C ALA A 110 8.14 -15.54 14.78
N VAL A 111 7.67 -16.79 14.82
CA VAL A 111 7.47 -17.56 16.07
C VAL A 111 8.72 -17.73 16.92
N ASP A 112 9.92 -17.66 16.32
CA ASP A 112 11.20 -17.69 17.06
C ASP A 112 11.42 -16.43 17.92
N LYS A 113 10.61 -15.38 17.72
CA LYS A 113 10.58 -14.15 18.53
C LYS A 113 9.42 -14.09 19.52
N GLN A 114 8.62 -15.15 19.67
CA GLN A 114 7.57 -15.19 20.70
C GLN A 114 8.11 -14.94 22.13
N PRO A 115 9.31 -15.43 22.55
CA PRO A 115 9.84 -15.10 23.88
C PRO A 115 10.00 -13.60 24.13
N VAL A 116 10.38 -12.81 23.12
CA VAL A 116 10.48 -11.35 23.22
C VAL A 116 9.11 -10.73 23.46
N LEU A 117 8.07 -11.23 22.79
CA LEU A 117 6.69 -10.76 22.97
C LEU A 117 6.13 -11.15 24.35
N ASP A 118 6.49 -12.32 24.86
CA ASP A 118 6.12 -12.76 26.20
C ASP A 118 6.79 -11.90 27.29
N ASP A 119 8.05 -11.51 27.11
CA ASP A 119 8.76 -10.57 28.00
C ASP A 119 8.17 -9.15 27.91
N PHE A 120 7.82 -8.72 26.70
CA PHE A 120 7.11 -7.45 26.47
C PHE A 120 5.74 -7.40 27.17
N ALA A 121 4.95 -8.48 27.07
CA ALA A 121 3.64 -8.58 27.73
C ALA A 121 3.76 -8.52 29.27
N GLN A 122 4.91 -8.93 29.82
CA GLN A 122 5.24 -8.82 31.25
C GLN A 122 5.82 -7.46 31.65
N GLY A 123 6.05 -6.56 30.69
CA GLY A 123 6.69 -5.26 30.92
C GLY A 123 8.19 -5.33 31.15
N ILE A 124 8.83 -6.47 30.87
CA ILE A 124 10.28 -6.65 30.97
C ILE A 124 10.98 -5.94 29.82
N VAL A 125 10.46 -6.10 28.61
CA VAL A 125 10.89 -5.35 27.42
C VAL A 125 9.96 -4.15 27.24
N PRO A 126 10.45 -2.90 27.30
CA PRO A 126 9.63 -1.73 27.00
C PRO A 126 9.46 -1.56 25.48
N VAL A 127 8.42 -0.81 25.06
CA VAL A 127 8.15 -0.55 23.64
C VAL A 127 9.34 0.08 22.92
N ASP A 128 10.12 0.91 23.63
CA ASP A 128 11.28 1.60 23.06
C ASP A 128 12.42 0.66 22.64
N ASP A 129 12.50 -0.52 23.26
CA ASP A 129 13.53 -1.51 22.98
C ASP A 129 13.04 -2.61 21.99
N LEU A 130 11.72 -2.72 21.78
CA LEU A 130 11.12 -3.76 20.93
C LEU A 130 11.66 -3.79 19.50
N GLU A 131 11.91 -2.64 18.88
CA GLU A 131 12.43 -2.59 17.49
C GLU A 131 13.76 -3.35 17.37
N GLN A 132 14.62 -3.21 18.38
CA GLN A 132 15.92 -3.87 18.45
C GLN A 132 15.77 -5.35 18.83
N GLU A 133 15.00 -5.67 19.88
CA GLU A 133 14.83 -7.04 20.38
C GLU A 133 14.17 -7.97 19.34
N LEU A 134 13.25 -7.42 18.55
CA LEU A 134 12.62 -8.13 17.43
C LEU A 134 13.49 -8.20 16.18
N GLU A 135 14.67 -7.56 16.17
CA GLU A 135 15.51 -7.39 14.97
C GLU A 135 14.70 -6.84 13.78
N TRP A 136 13.79 -5.91 14.06
CA TRP A 136 12.68 -5.54 13.18
C TRP A 136 13.12 -5.13 11.78
N LYS A 137 14.19 -4.33 11.70
CA LYS A 137 14.74 -3.83 10.45
C LYS A 137 15.23 -4.95 9.52
N ASP A 138 15.87 -5.97 10.08
CA ASP A 138 16.50 -7.04 9.30
C ASP A 138 15.51 -8.17 8.98
N ARG A 139 14.47 -8.33 9.79
CA ARG A 139 13.45 -9.37 9.65
C ARG A 139 12.23 -8.93 8.85
N TRP A 140 11.70 -7.73 9.13
CA TRP A 140 10.51 -7.19 8.46
C TRP A 140 10.85 -6.18 7.36
N GLY A 141 11.77 -5.25 7.64
CA GLY A 141 12.26 -4.30 6.64
C GLY A 141 11.39 -3.07 6.35
N TYR A 142 10.25 -2.93 7.05
CA TYR A 142 9.42 -1.71 7.03
C TYR A 142 9.60 -0.88 8.32
N SER A 143 9.18 0.38 8.29
CA SER A 143 9.39 1.30 9.43
C SER A 143 8.62 0.83 10.66
N PHE A 144 9.33 0.57 11.78
CA PHE A 144 8.71 0.20 13.06
C PHE A 144 7.70 1.24 13.55
N SER A 145 7.92 2.52 13.23
CA SER A 145 7.02 3.62 13.59
C SER A 145 5.58 3.45 13.09
N LEU A 146 5.35 2.68 12.03
CA LEU A 146 4.00 2.38 11.52
C LEU A 146 3.23 1.45 12.50
N PHE A 147 3.96 0.57 13.18
CA PHE A 147 3.42 -0.49 14.04
C PHE A 147 3.53 -0.15 15.53
N ARG A 148 4.41 0.79 15.91
CA ARG A 148 4.65 1.21 17.30
C ARG A 148 3.35 1.44 18.09
N GLY A 149 2.37 2.12 17.49
CA GLY A 149 1.10 2.41 18.17
C GLY A 149 0.31 1.16 18.58
N LEU A 150 0.44 0.04 17.85
CA LEU A 150 -0.17 -1.24 18.23
C LEU A 150 0.51 -1.83 19.48
N PHE A 151 1.84 -1.74 19.58
CA PHE A 151 2.57 -2.18 20.77
C PHE A 151 2.29 -1.28 21.97
N GLU A 152 2.27 0.04 21.80
CA GLU A 152 1.90 0.97 22.88
C GLU A 152 0.50 0.67 23.41
N LEU A 153 -0.42 0.33 22.51
CA LEU A 153 -1.77 -0.08 22.87
C LEU A 153 -1.80 -1.41 23.61
N ALA A 154 -1.07 -2.42 23.11
CA ALA A 154 -0.95 -3.72 23.76
C ALA A 154 -0.36 -3.59 25.17
N GLN A 155 0.68 -2.78 25.35
CA GLN A 155 1.26 -2.51 26.67
C GLN A 155 0.25 -1.83 27.59
N LYS A 156 -0.41 -0.77 27.11
CA LYS A 156 -1.40 0.01 27.89
C LYS A 156 -2.56 -0.84 28.39
N HIS A 157 -3.04 -1.77 27.58
CA HIS A 157 -4.19 -2.62 27.88
C HIS A 157 -3.80 -4.05 28.30
N SER A 158 -2.51 -4.32 28.50
CA SER A 158 -1.97 -5.65 28.82
C SER A 158 -2.48 -6.75 27.88
N LEU A 159 -2.54 -6.45 26.58
CA LEU A 159 -2.98 -7.40 25.56
C LEU A 159 -1.86 -8.39 25.25
N PRO A 160 -2.14 -9.70 25.21
CA PRO A 160 -1.22 -10.68 24.65
C PRO A 160 -0.90 -10.37 23.20
N VAL A 161 0.37 -10.49 22.82
CA VAL A 161 0.82 -10.34 21.44
C VAL A 161 1.44 -11.66 20.96
N GLY A 162 0.93 -12.17 19.84
CA GLY A 162 1.40 -13.41 19.20
C GLY A 162 2.17 -13.14 17.92
N ALA A 163 3.30 -13.84 17.78
CA ALA A 163 4.05 -13.95 16.54
C ALA A 163 3.38 -15.01 15.65
N LEU A 164 3.07 -14.67 14.40
CA LEU A 164 2.23 -15.53 13.56
C LEU A 164 3.01 -16.27 12.46
N ASN A 165 4.23 -15.86 12.12
CA ASN A 165 4.85 -16.33 10.88
C ASN A 165 6.09 -17.21 11.11
N VAL A 166 6.57 -17.85 10.06
CA VAL A 166 7.84 -18.58 10.07
C VAL A 166 9.03 -17.61 10.03
N PRO A 167 10.21 -17.98 10.55
CA PRO A 167 11.41 -17.16 10.44
C PRO A 167 11.72 -16.78 8.99
N PRO A 168 12.18 -15.53 8.71
CA PRO A 168 12.54 -15.13 7.35
C PRO A 168 13.63 -16.00 6.70
N SER A 169 14.50 -16.64 7.48
CA SER A 169 15.46 -17.63 7.00
C SER A 169 14.79 -18.84 6.35
N VAL A 170 13.71 -19.36 6.93
CA VAL A 170 12.92 -20.48 6.42
C VAL A 170 12.28 -20.12 5.09
N ALA A 171 11.57 -18.99 5.03
CA ALA A 171 10.94 -18.52 3.80
C ALA A 171 11.97 -18.31 2.67
N ARG A 172 13.15 -17.75 2.99
CA ARG A 172 14.25 -17.57 2.04
C ARG A 172 14.82 -18.91 1.56
N ALA A 173 14.98 -19.89 2.44
CA ALA A 173 15.49 -21.22 2.09
C ALA A 173 14.51 -21.93 1.14
N ILE A 174 13.21 -21.98 1.48
CA ILE A 174 12.16 -22.52 0.60
C ILE A 174 12.16 -21.81 -0.76
N GLY A 175 12.15 -20.48 -0.74
CA GLY A 175 12.09 -19.67 -1.95
C GLY A 175 13.30 -19.85 -2.89
N ARG A 176 14.47 -20.22 -2.36
CA ARG A 176 15.70 -20.45 -3.15
C ARG A 176 15.89 -21.90 -3.57
N ASN A 177 15.63 -22.82 -2.66
CA ASN A 177 16.10 -24.19 -2.77
C ASN A 177 14.99 -25.25 -2.65
N GLY A 178 13.78 -24.89 -2.21
CA GLY A 178 12.68 -25.84 -2.00
C GLY A 178 12.51 -26.23 -0.52
N LEU A 179 11.39 -26.87 -0.21
CA LEU A 179 11.01 -27.26 1.16
C LEU A 179 11.97 -28.31 1.74
N GLU A 180 12.47 -29.19 0.89
CA GLU A 180 13.45 -30.24 1.19
C GLU A 180 14.82 -29.71 1.62
N SER A 181 15.07 -28.40 1.48
CA SER A 181 16.35 -27.78 1.83
C SER A 181 16.47 -27.37 3.30
N LEU A 182 15.39 -27.47 4.06
CA LEU A 182 15.33 -27.04 5.45
C LEU A 182 16.06 -28.03 6.37
N ASP A 183 16.86 -27.50 7.28
CA ASP A 183 17.44 -28.26 8.39
C ASP A 183 16.39 -28.59 9.48
N GLU A 184 16.76 -29.40 10.47
CA GLU A 184 15.83 -29.86 11.52
C GLU A 184 15.22 -28.68 12.30
N ASP A 185 16.05 -27.72 12.73
CA ASP A 185 15.59 -26.53 13.46
C ASP A 185 14.60 -25.69 12.63
N GLN A 186 14.83 -25.56 11.33
CA GLN A 186 13.92 -24.87 10.43
C GLN A 186 12.61 -25.63 10.21
N GLN A 187 12.67 -26.96 10.10
CA GLN A 187 11.48 -27.81 9.97
C GLN A 187 10.57 -27.71 11.20
N ASP A 188 11.14 -27.58 12.39
CA ASP A 188 10.38 -27.44 13.64
C ASP A 188 9.54 -26.16 13.70
N THR A 189 9.87 -25.14 12.89
CA THR A 189 9.09 -23.89 12.82
C THR A 189 7.95 -23.92 11.80
N LEU A 190 7.88 -24.96 10.95
CA LEU A 190 6.83 -25.09 9.95
C LEU A 190 5.45 -25.32 10.60
N PRO A 191 4.36 -24.94 9.92
CA PRO A 191 3.03 -25.34 10.37
C PRO A 191 2.88 -26.87 10.28
N GLY A 192 2.14 -27.47 11.22
CA GLY A 192 1.85 -28.89 11.25
C GLY A 192 1.09 -29.38 10.01
N ARG A 193 0.42 -28.47 9.29
CA ARG A 193 -0.17 -28.72 7.97
C ARG A 193 0.00 -27.54 7.02
N ILE A 194 0.74 -27.75 5.94
CA ILE A 194 0.80 -26.82 4.81
C ILE A 194 -0.42 -27.04 3.92
N VAL A 195 -1.24 -26.01 3.76
CA VAL A 195 -2.44 -26.03 2.90
C VAL A 195 -2.15 -25.22 1.64
N ARG A 196 -2.30 -25.87 0.47
CA ARG A 196 -2.13 -25.21 -0.82
C ARG A 196 -3.27 -24.20 -1.09
N PRO A 197 -2.98 -23.06 -1.74
CA PRO A 197 -3.97 -22.15 -2.30
C PRO A 197 -5.04 -22.85 -3.16
N CYS A 198 -6.26 -22.32 -3.14
CA CYS A 198 -7.28 -22.68 -4.12
C CYS A 198 -6.98 -22.05 -5.49
N ASP A 199 -7.67 -22.49 -6.55
CA ASP A 199 -7.41 -22.00 -7.91
C ASP A 199 -7.55 -20.48 -8.03
N ALA A 200 -8.57 -19.89 -7.41
CA ALA A 200 -8.76 -18.43 -7.39
C ALA A 200 -7.57 -17.69 -6.72
N GLN A 201 -7.07 -18.22 -5.60
CA GLN A 201 -5.89 -17.64 -4.94
C GLN A 201 -4.63 -17.84 -5.79
N LEU A 202 -4.49 -18.95 -6.52
CA LEU A 202 -3.36 -19.16 -7.43
C LEU A 202 -3.35 -18.13 -8.56
N ASP A 203 -4.50 -17.77 -9.11
CA ASP A 203 -4.60 -16.73 -10.15
C ASP A 203 -4.20 -15.35 -9.60
N PHE A 204 -4.66 -14.99 -8.41
CA PHE A 204 -4.20 -13.78 -7.72
C PHE A 204 -2.68 -13.79 -7.45
N LEU A 205 -2.15 -14.89 -6.93
CA LEU A 205 -0.72 -15.03 -6.62
C LEU A 205 0.16 -14.91 -7.87
N ARG A 206 -0.34 -15.27 -9.06
CA ARG A 206 0.36 -15.00 -10.32
C ARG A 206 0.54 -13.51 -10.55
N GLU A 207 -0.51 -12.72 -10.35
CA GLU A 207 -0.45 -11.26 -10.49
C GLU A 207 0.55 -10.65 -9.49
N VAL A 208 0.49 -11.09 -8.22
CA VAL A 208 1.43 -10.66 -7.16
C VAL A 208 2.88 -10.97 -7.55
N MET A 209 3.16 -12.19 -8.03
CA MET A 209 4.50 -12.56 -8.48
C MET A 209 5.01 -11.67 -9.63
N GLY A 210 4.13 -11.29 -10.56
CA GLY A 210 4.43 -10.38 -11.66
C GLY A 210 4.77 -8.94 -11.24
N MET A 211 4.46 -8.55 -9.99
CA MET A 211 4.85 -7.26 -9.43
C MET A 211 6.30 -7.22 -8.94
N HIS A 212 6.95 -8.37 -8.71
CA HIS A 212 8.31 -8.44 -8.21
C HIS A 212 9.37 -8.45 -9.34
N GLU A 213 10.29 -7.49 -9.31
CA GLU A 213 11.40 -7.42 -10.26
C GLU A 213 12.30 -8.67 -10.18
N GLY A 214 12.69 -9.23 -11.33
CA GLY A 214 13.59 -10.39 -11.41
C GLY A 214 12.92 -11.75 -11.15
N ARG A 215 11.58 -11.80 -11.12
CA ARG A 215 10.82 -13.06 -11.08
C ARG A 215 10.31 -13.40 -12.49
N ASP A 216 10.59 -14.62 -12.92
CA ASP A 216 10.12 -15.18 -14.18
C ASP A 216 8.89 -16.05 -13.88
N MET A 217 7.71 -15.54 -14.25
CA MET A 217 6.44 -16.25 -14.07
C MET A 217 6.35 -17.52 -14.90
N ASP A 218 7.14 -17.63 -15.97
CA ASP A 218 7.17 -18.81 -16.85
C ASP A 218 8.10 -19.91 -16.29
N ASN A 219 8.89 -19.60 -15.26
CA ASN A 219 9.70 -20.59 -14.57
C ASN A 219 8.88 -21.39 -13.56
N ALA A 220 8.45 -22.59 -13.96
CA ALA A 220 7.64 -23.49 -13.14
C ALA A 220 8.22 -23.79 -11.74
N THR A 221 9.55 -23.89 -11.62
CA THR A 221 10.19 -24.14 -10.31
C THR A 221 10.12 -22.89 -9.41
N GLN A 222 10.35 -21.71 -9.99
CA GLN A 222 10.27 -20.46 -9.23
C GLN A 222 8.83 -20.18 -8.79
N TRP A 223 7.85 -20.45 -9.67
CA TRP A 223 6.42 -20.38 -9.37
C TRP A 223 6.04 -21.32 -8.22
N GLU A 224 6.40 -22.60 -8.29
CA GLU A 224 6.04 -23.57 -7.25
C GLU A 224 6.66 -23.20 -5.89
N ARG A 225 7.92 -22.73 -5.88
CA ARG A 225 8.56 -22.24 -4.65
C ARG A 225 7.88 -20.99 -4.09
N PHE A 226 7.44 -20.07 -4.94
CA PHE A 226 6.67 -18.90 -4.51
C PHE A 226 5.33 -19.32 -3.87
N VAL A 227 4.56 -20.19 -4.55
CA VAL A 227 3.31 -20.75 -4.02
C VAL A 227 3.54 -21.49 -2.70
N THR A 228 4.63 -22.24 -2.59
CA THR A 228 4.97 -22.96 -1.35
C THR A 228 5.23 -22.00 -0.20
N VAL A 229 5.98 -20.92 -0.42
CA VAL A 229 6.22 -19.89 0.63
C VAL A 229 4.91 -19.27 1.09
N GLN A 230 4.02 -18.87 0.16
CA GLN A 230 2.71 -18.31 0.49
C GLN A 230 1.84 -19.31 1.27
N SER A 231 1.87 -20.59 0.88
CA SER A 231 1.18 -21.68 1.57
C SER A 231 1.67 -21.85 3.01
N VAL A 232 2.98 -21.78 3.22
CA VAL A 232 3.60 -21.90 4.54
C VAL A 232 3.24 -20.70 5.42
N TRP A 233 3.30 -19.48 4.89
CA TRP A 233 2.91 -18.26 5.61
C TRP A 233 1.45 -18.31 6.06
N ASP A 234 0.51 -18.50 5.14
CA ASP A 234 -0.92 -18.56 5.46
C ASP A 234 -1.23 -19.68 6.48
N SER A 235 -0.60 -20.85 6.33
CA SER A 235 -0.78 -21.98 7.26
C SER A 235 -0.20 -21.70 8.64
N LYS A 236 0.98 -21.09 8.72
CA LYS A 236 1.59 -20.78 10.00
C LYS A 236 0.80 -19.69 10.74
N MET A 237 0.39 -18.65 10.03
CA MET A 237 -0.41 -17.59 10.61
C MET A 237 -1.74 -18.09 11.15
N ALA A 238 -2.42 -18.97 10.42
CA ALA A 238 -3.65 -19.59 10.90
C ALA A 238 -3.43 -20.49 12.12
N GLU A 239 -2.39 -21.33 12.12
CA GLU A 239 -2.05 -22.21 13.24
C GLU A 239 -1.77 -21.43 14.52
N GLU A 240 -0.91 -20.42 14.45
CA GLU A 240 -0.56 -19.59 15.61
C GLU A 240 -1.75 -18.74 16.08
N THR A 241 -2.60 -18.28 15.17
CA THR A 241 -3.84 -17.56 15.51
C THR A 241 -4.79 -18.44 16.32
N VAL A 242 -5.00 -19.69 15.89
CA VAL A 242 -5.83 -20.67 16.62
C VAL A 242 -5.20 -21.06 17.95
N ALA A 243 -3.87 -21.22 18.00
CA ALA A 243 -3.13 -21.47 19.23
C ALA A 243 -3.28 -20.31 20.23
N LEU A 244 -3.22 -19.06 19.76
CA LEU A 244 -3.39 -17.87 20.58
C LEU A 244 -4.80 -17.78 21.17
N ARG A 245 -5.84 -18.01 20.35
CA ARG A 245 -7.23 -18.10 20.82
C ARG A 245 -7.38 -19.20 21.87
N THR A 246 -6.83 -20.38 21.62
CA THR A 246 -6.91 -21.52 22.54
C THR A 246 -6.22 -21.24 23.87
N ARG A 247 -5.05 -20.59 23.84
CA ARG A 247 -4.24 -20.26 25.03
C ARG A 247 -4.97 -19.29 25.96
N PHE A 248 -5.62 -18.26 25.40
CA PHE A 248 -6.23 -17.18 26.19
C PHE A 248 -7.75 -17.30 26.33
N ASN A 249 -8.40 -18.11 25.48
CA ASN A 249 -9.86 -18.18 25.32
C ASN A 249 -10.48 -16.80 25.02
N TRP A 250 -9.75 -15.96 24.26
CA TRP A 250 -10.13 -14.60 23.88
C TRP A 250 -10.20 -14.47 22.35
N PRO A 251 -11.00 -13.55 21.81
CA PRO A 251 -10.92 -13.19 20.39
C PRO A 251 -9.52 -12.74 19.99
N VAL A 252 -9.13 -13.05 18.75
CA VAL A 252 -7.81 -12.68 18.21
C VAL A 252 -7.96 -11.66 17.09
N LEU A 253 -7.37 -10.48 17.27
CA LEU A 253 -7.16 -9.49 16.22
C LEU A 253 -5.87 -9.81 15.47
N VAL A 254 -5.96 -10.20 14.21
CA VAL A 254 -4.83 -10.46 13.33
C VAL A 254 -4.59 -9.27 12.42
N ILE A 255 -3.35 -8.78 12.40
CA ILE A 255 -2.88 -7.78 11.44
C ILE A 255 -1.94 -8.46 10.44
N ALA A 256 -2.34 -8.45 9.16
CA ALA A 256 -1.60 -9.07 8.07
C ALA A 256 -1.79 -8.30 6.75
N GLY A 257 -0.90 -8.52 5.80
CA GLY A 257 -0.98 -8.02 4.44
C GLY A 257 -2.30 -8.43 3.78
N ASP A 258 -2.92 -7.52 3.04
CA ASP A 258 -4.28 -7.71 2.50
C ASP A 258 -4.39 -8.98 1.65
N GLY A 259 -3.34 -9.37 0.90
CA GLY A 259 -3.33 -10.61 0.11
C GLY A 259 -3.52 -11.90 0.91
N HIS A 260 -3.25 -11.87 2.23
CA HIS A 260 -3.44 -12.98 3.16
C HIS A 260 -4.84 -12.99 3.80
N VAL A 261 -5.57 -11.87 3.70
CA VAL A 261 -6.89 -11.65 4.33
C VAL A 261 -8.02 -11.66 3.29
N GLU A 262 -7.81 -11.01 2.15
CA GLU A 262 -8.85 -10.78 1.15
C GLU A 262 -9.45 -12.08 0.60
N ASN A 263 -10.75 -12.02 0.26
CA ASN A 263 -11.55 -13.12 -0.27
C ASN A 263 -11.61 -14.37 0.64
N GLY A 264 -11.10 -14.29 1.87
CA GLY A 264 -11.06 -15.40 2.83
C GLY A 264 -10.18 -16.59 2.39
N TRP A 265 -9.42 -16.50 1.30
CA TRP A 265 -8.70 -17.65 0.73
C TRP A 265 -7.39 -18.01 1.46
N GLY A 266 -6.88 -17.09 2.27
CA GLY A 266 -5.56 -17.14 2.89
C GLY A 266 -5.65 -17.69 4.32
N ILE A 267 -5.53 -16.79 5.30
CA ILE A 267 -5.56 -17.12 6.73
C ILE A 267 -6.93 -17.68 7.13
N GLU A 268 -8.03 -17.02 6.79
CA GLU A 268 -9.40 -17.42 7.18
C GLU A 268 -9.71 -18.87 6.80
N ARG A 269 -9.54 -19.24 5.52
CA ARG A 269 -9.75 -20.61 5.05
C ARG A 269 -9.00 -21.64 5.88
N ARG A 270 -7.80 -21.31 6.35
CA ARG A 270 -6.95 -22.23 7.14
C ARG A 270 -7.33 -22.25 8.61
N ILE A 271 -7.76 -21.12 9.17
CA ILE A 271 -8.39 -21.07 10.50
C ILE A 271 -9.61 -21.99 10.51
N LEU A 272 -10.50 -21.91 9.53
CA LEU A 272 -11.72 -22.74 9.46
C LEU A 272 -11.45 -24.23 9.22
N LEU A 273 -10.22 -24.62 8.84
CA LEU A 273 -9.80 -26.03 8.82
C LEU A 273 -9.34 -26.53 10.20
N LEU A 274 -8.87 -25.62 11.06
CA LEU A 274 -8.32 -25.92 12.39
C LEU A 274 -9.36 -25.70 13.50
N ASP A 275 -10.26 -24.74 13.32
CA ASP A 275 -11.34 -24.36 14.23
C ASP A 275 -12.66 -24.18 13.43
N PRO A 276 -13.32 -25.27 13.00
CA PRO A 276 -14.41 -25.22 12.02
C PRO A 276 -15.70 -24.55 12.48
N ASP A 277 -15.91 -24.43 13.80
CA ASP A 277 -17.10 -23.82 14.39
C ASP A 277 -16.91 -22.32 14.69
N ALA A 278 -15.72 -21.79 14.44
CA ALA A 278 -15.41 -20.41 14.73
C ALA A 278 -15.99 -19.42 13.72
N THR A 279 -16.17 -18.20 14.20
CA THR A 279 -16.60 -17.05 13.40
C THR A 279 -15.41 -16.17 13.07
N VAL A 280 -15.26 -15.83 11.79
CA VAL A 280 -14.21 -14.93 11.29
C VAL A 280 -14.85 -13.65 10.77
N PHE A 281 -14.27 -12.51 11.10
CA PHE A 281 -14.69 -11.20 10.60
C PHE A 281 -13.52 -10.48 9.96
N SER A 282 -13.64 -10.19 8.67
CA SER A 282 -12.59 -9.65 7.81
C SER A 282 -12.79 -8.17 7.54
N ILE A 283 -11.71 -7.39 7.62
CA ILE A 283 -11.70 -5.95 7.40
C ILE A 283 -10.58 -5.61 6.42
N GLY A 284 -10.92 -5.15 5.22
CA GLY A 284 -9.94 -4.89 4.15
C GLY A 284 -9.84 -3.41 3.74
N PRO A 285 -8.71 -2.96 3.18
CA PRO A 285 -8.60 -1.65 2.56
C PRO A 285 -9.33 -1.62 1.21
N TRP A 286 -10.20 -0.64 1.01
CA TRP A 286 -10.69 -0.29 -0.32
C TRP A 286 -9.86 0.85 -0.91
N ARG A 287 -9.15 0.58 -2.01
CA ARG A 287 -8.24 1.53 -2.68
C ARG A 287 -8.93 2.57 -3.57
N GLY A 288 -10.27 2.55 -3.65
CA GLY A 288 -11.04 3.50 -4.46
C GLY A 288 -11.18 3.14 -5.94
N GLY A 289 -10.86 1.89 -6.32
CA GLY A 289 -11.22 1.29 -7.60
C GLY A 289 -12.56 0.56 -7.51
N HIS A 290 -12.78 -0.45 -8.36
CA HIS A 290 -13.96 -1.32 -8.31
C HIS A 290 -14.20 -1.84 -6.89
N PHE A 291 -15.45 -1.72 -6.41
CA PHE A 291 -15.83 -2.19 -5.10
C PHE A 291 -16.36 -3.62 -5.22
N ASP A 292 -15.57 -4.59 -4.75
CA ASP A 292 -15.96 -6.00 -4.71
C ASP A 292 -16.38 -6.36 -3.28
N PRO A 293 -17.68 -6.59 -3.03
CA PRO A 293 -18.18 -6.89 -1.68
C PRO A 293 -17.76 -8.27 -1.17
N HIS A 294 -17.21 -9.15 -2.01
CA HIS A 294 -16.76 -10.47 -1.59
C HIS A 294 -15.34 -10.49 -1.01
N ARG A 295 -14.60 -9.38 -1.10
CA ARG A 295 -13.21 -9.31 -0.63
C ARG A 295 -13.08 -9.26 0.89
N ALA A 296 -14.05 -8.70 1.61
CA ALA A 296 -14.09 -8.61 3.07
C ALA A 296 -15.51 -8.32 3.58
N ASP A 297 -15.77 -8.53 4.87
CA ASP A 297 -17.06 -8.20 5.51
C ASP A 297 -17.27 -6.68 5.64
N VAL A 298 -16.19 -5.97 5.94
CA VAL A 298 -16.14 -4.51 6.05
C VAL A 298 -14.89 -3.99 5.35
N PHE A 299 -14.99 -2.78 4.82
CA PHE A 299 -13.89 -2.09 4.19
C PHE A 299 -13.57 -0.79 4.93
N PHE A 300 -12.32 -0.36 4.89
CA PHE A 300 -11.96 1.03 5.17
C PHE A 300 -11.42 1.69 3.92
N TYR A 301 -11.86 2.92 3.63
CA TYR A 301 -11.41 3.63 2.45
C TYR A 301 -9.97 4.11 2.63
N SER A 302 -9.05 3.54 1.86
CA SER A 302 -7.63 3.89 1.91
C SER A 302 -7.08 3.96 0.49
N PRO A 303 -7.35 5.07 -0.24
CA PRO A 303 -6.92 5.19 -1.61
C PRO A 303 -5.39 5.23 -1.69
N ASP A 304 -4.85 4.58 -2.72
CA ASP A 304 -3.40 4.52 -2.93
C ASP A 304 -2.83 5.92 -3.10
N GLN A 305 -1.85 6.24 -2.28
CA GLN A 305 -1.22 7.55 -2.27
C GLN A 305 0.28 7.43 -2.45
N TYR A 306 0.82 8.28 -3.32
CA TYR A 306 2.25 8.37 -3.57
C TYR A 306 2.76 9.78 -3.35
N ARG A 307 3.63 9.96 -2.36
CA ARG A 307 4.40 11.20 -2.19
C ARG A 307 5.61 11.16 -3.10
N SER A 308 5.57 11.93 -4.17
CA SER A 308 6.72 12.07 -5.06
C SER A 308 7.82 12.91 -4.42
N ARG A 309 9.07 12.65 -4.81
CA ARG A 309 10.23 13.50 -4.48
C ARG A 309 10.15 14.91 -5.08
N MET A 310 9.16 15.18 -5.91
CA MET A 310 8.93 16.50 -6.52
C MET A 310 8.04 17.39 -5.64
N GLY A 311 7.60 16.90 -4.47
CA GLY A 311 6.74 17.63 -3.53
C GLY A 311 5.27 17.63 -3.92
N ALA A 312 4.80 16.59 -4.61
CA ALA A 312 3.38 16.36 -4.88
C ALA A 312 2.95 15.00 -4.33
N VAL A 313 1.72 14.95 -3.80
CA VAL A 313 1.05 13.70 -3.43
C VAL A 313 0.04 13.36 -4.51
N PHE A 314 0.20 12.18 -5.10
CA PHE A 314 -0.74 11.60 -6.06
C PHE A 314 -1.65 10.63 -5.33
N MET A 315 -2.89 10.54 -5.77
CA MET A 315 -3.91 9.63 -5.27
C MET A 315 -4.52 8.89 -6.46
N VAL A 316 -4.56 7.57 -6.41
CA VAL A 316 -5.24 6.77 -7.43
C VAL A 316 -6.72 6.70 -7.07
N LEU A 317 -7.56 7.06 -8.02
CA LEU A 317 -9.02 6.98 -7.95
C LEU A 317 -9.54 6.30 -9.21
N GLU A 318 -10.79 5.84 -9.19
CA GLU A 318 -11.45 5.27 -10.38
C GLU A 318 -11.37 6.19 -11.62
N ARG A 319 -11.44 7.51 -11.42
CA ARG A 319 -11.32 8.53 -12.48
C ARG A 319 -9.88 8.80 -12.96
N GLY A 320 -8.89 8.04 -12.49
CA GLY A 320 -7.47 8.20 -12.79
C GLY A 320 -6.63 8.76 -11.63
N ILE A 321 -5.37 9.06 -11.92
CA ILE A 321 -4.41 9.52 -10.90
C ILE A 321 -4.58 11.03 -10.68
N VAL A 322 -4.96 11.43 -9.47
CA VAL A 322 -5.24 12.84 -9.12
C VAL A 322 -4.14 13.41 -8.23
N VAL A 323 -3.76 14.65 -8.47
CA VAL A 323 -2.90 15.41 -7.56
C VAL A 323 -3.70 15.82 -6.33
N LYS A 324 -3.44 15.16 -5.20
CA LYS A 324 -4.10 15.45 -3.92
C LYS A 324 -3.57 16.74 -3.30
N SER A 325 -2.25 16.91 -3.28
CA SER A 325 -1.60 18.09 -2.68
C SER A 325 -0.26 18.39 -3.34
N VAL A 326 0.15 19.65 -3.25
CA VAL A 326 1.44 20.14 -3.72
C VAL A 326 2.07 20.97 -2.61
N GLU A 327 3.27 20.59 -2.18
CA GLU A 327 4.06 21.30 -1.18
C GLU A 327 4.53 22.65 -1.76
N ARG A 328 4.37 23.74 -1.00
CA ARG A 328 4.82 25.06 -1.43
C ARG A 328 6.33 25.07 -1.69
N ASP A 329 6.74 25.84 -2.69
CA ASP A 329 8.14 26.00 -3.12
C ASP A 329 8.83 24.71 -3.62
N SER A 330 8.08 23.61 -3.73
CA SER A 330 8.56 22.35 -4.30
C SER A 330 8.76 22.46 -5.82
N ARG A 331 9.38 21.42 -6.40
CA ARG A 331 9.50 21.32 -7.86
C ARG A 331 8.12 21.28 -8.52
N ALA A 332 7.18 20.53 -7.96
CA ALA A 332 5.82 20.45 -8.46
C ALA A 332 5.08 21.79 -8.41
N ASP A 333 5.26 22.56 -7.33
CA ASP A 333 4.66 23.89 -7.20
C ASP A 333 5.18 24.84 -8.28
N LYS A 334 6.51 24.91 -8.41
CA LYS A 334 7.24 25.75 -9.38
C LYS A 334 6.93 25.37 -10.83
N ALA A 335 6.71 24.09 -11.11
CA ALA A 335 6.31 23.60 -12.42
C ALA A 335 4.85 23.95 -12.77
N GLY A 336 4.04 24.35 -11.77
CA GLY A 336 2.65 24.74 -11.99
C GLY A 336 1.64 23.60 -11.80
N LEU A 337 2.05 22.46 -11.21
CA LEU A 337 1.14 21.39 -10.82
C LEU A 337 0.22 21.88 -9.68
N ARG A 338 -1.06 21.49 -9.70
CA ARG A 338 -2.05 21.97 -8.72
C ARG A 338 -2.90 20.82 -8.17
N PRO A 339 -3.38 20.93 -6.92
CA PRO A 339 -4.40 20.03 -6.41
C PRO A 339 -5.61 19.98 -7.36
N GLY A 340 -6.12 18.78 -7.61
CA GLY A 340 -7.25 18.53 -8.52
C GLY A 340 -6.85 18.26 -9.97
N ASP A 341 -5.58 18.40 -10.34
CA ASP A 341 -5.09 17.93 -11.65
C ASP A 341 -5.27 16.41 -11.77
N VAL A 342 -5.80 15.94 -12.90
CA VAL A 342 -5.80 14.51 -13.26
C VAL A 342 -4.62 14.26 -14.19
N LEU A 343 -3.69 13.40 -13.78
CA LEU A 343 -2.53 13.01 -14.59
C LEU A 343 -2.98 12.01 -15.65
N GLU A 344 -2.82 12.35 -16.94
CA GLU A 344 -3.23 11.49 -18.05
C GLU A 344 -2.03 10.81 -18.72
N GLU A 345 -0.93 11.54 -18.89
CA GLU A 345 0.29 11.02 -19.53
C GLU A 345 1.54 11.58 -18.84
N ALA A 346 2.67 10.86 -18.96
CA ALA A 346 4.00 11.38 -18.66
C ALA A 346 4.99 10.93 -19.74
N ASN A 347 5.68 11.88 -20.39
CA ASN A 347 6.65 11.60 -21.46
C ASN A 347 6.12 10.58 -22.51
N GLY A 348 4.85 10.74 -22.92
CA GLY A 348 4.19 9.86 -23.91
C GLY A 348 3.70 8.51 -23.38
N VAL A 349 3.87 8.22 -22.09
CA VAL A 349 3.29 7.04 -21.42
C VAL A 349 1.93 7.42 -20.84
N VAL A 350 0.87 6.72 -21.24
CA VAL A 350 -0.47 6.84 -20.63
C VAL A 350 -0.40 6.35 -19.19
N LEU A 351 -0.96 7.12 -18.26
CA LEU A 351 -0.88 6.85 -16.83
C LEU A 351 -2.17 6.18 -16.34
N GLU A 352 -2.09 4.87 -16.11
CA GLU A 352 -3.18 4.08 -15.50
C GLU A 352 -2.86 3.71 -14.05
N SER A 353 -1.57 3.67 -13.71
CA SER A 353 -1.08 3.30 -12.39
C SER A 353 0.10 4.17 -11.93
N LEU A 354 0.39 4.14 -10.63
CA LEU A 354 1.59 4.79 -10.07
C LEU A 354 2.90 4.20 -10.66
N ARG A 355 2.88 2.95 -11.12
CA ARG A 355 4.01 2.29 -11.77
C ARG A 355 4.35 2.97 -13.09
N ASP A 356 3.36 3.44 -13.83
CA ASP A 356 3.56 4.13 -15.10
C ASP A 356 4.29 5.47 -14.91
N ILE A 357 3.97 6.17 -13.82
CA ILE A 357 4.68 7.40 -13.43
C ILE A 357 6.16 7.09 -13.14
N HIS A 358 6.43 6.02 -12.37
CA HIS A 358 7.79 5.62 -12.05
C HIS A 358 8.58 5.22 -13.30
N LYS A 359 7.97 4.42 -14.19
CA LYS A 359 8.55 3.99 -15.48
C LYS A 359 8.86 5.18 -16.39
N ALA A 360 7.93 6.11 -16.53
CA ALA A 360 8.12 7.32 -17.34
C ALA A 360 9.24 8.20 -16.75
N GLY A 361 9.27 8.38 -15.43
CA GLY A 361 10.31 9.15 -14.76
C GLY A 361 11.70 8.51 -14.88
N PHE A 362 11.79 7.19 -14.77
CA PHE A 362 13.03 6.46 -14.97
C PHE A 362 13.58 6.63 -16.38
N ARG A 363 12.73 6.48 -17.41
CA ARG A 363 13.11 6.70 -18.82
C ARG A 363 13.57 8.13 -19.07
N ALA A 364 12.79 9.12 -18.64
CA ALA A 364 13.17 10.53 -18.77
C ALA A 364 14.52 10.84 -18.10
N HIS A 365 14.81 10.19 -16.97
CA HIS A 365 16.12 10.29 -16.31
C HIS A 365 17.25 9.64 -17.13
N GLU A 366 17.07 8.42 -17.64
CA GLU A 366 18.07 7.73 -18.46
C GLU A 366 18.37 8.49 -19.76
N ASP A 367 17.31 8.96 -20.43
CA ASP A 367 17.39 9.67 -21.70
C ASP A 367 17.81 11.14 -21.53
N ARG A 368 17.94 11.61 -20.27
CA ARG A 368 18.25 13.00 -19.90
C ARG A 368 17.27 14.01 -20.51
N GLU A 369 16.01 13.62 -20.58
CA GLU A 369 14.92 14.45 -21.07
C GLU A 369 14.16 15.12 -19.90
N PRO A 370 13.56 16.31 -20.12
CA PRO A 370 12.65 16.89 -19.14
C PRO A 370 11.50 15.92 -18.84
N PHE A 371 11.16 15.79 -17.56
CA PHE A 371 10.01 14.98 -17.18
C PHE A 371 8.74 15.84 -17.26
N VAL A 372 7.83 15.49 -18.17
CA VAL A 372 6.66 16.31 -18.50
C VAL A 372 5.40 15.50 -18.28
N PHE A 373 4.50 16.02 -17.43
CA PHE A 373 3.14 15.50 -17.30
C PHE A 373 2.21 16.16 -18.31
N VAL A 374 1.27 15.39 -18.87
CA VAL A 374 0.04 15.91 -19.45
C VAL A 374 -1.06 15.74 -18.42
N VAL A 375 -1.66 16.85 -18.00
CA VAL A 375 -2.70 16.87 -16.97
C VAL A 375 -4.01 17.42 -17.51
N ARG A 376 -5.12 16.94 -17.00
CA ARG A 376 -6.44 17.54 -17.20
C ARG A 376 -6.78 18.44 -16.01
N ARG A 377 -6.96 19.74 -16.29
CA ARG A 377 -7.38 20.76 -15.33
C ARG A 377 -8.58 21.50 -15.89
N HIS A 378 -9.70 21.52 -15.16
CA HIS A 378 -10.95 22.16 -15.59
C HIS A 378 -11.37 21.79 -17.03
N GLY A 379 -11.20 20.51 -17.40
CA GLY A 379 -11.53 19.99 -18.73
C GLY A 379 -10.49 20.27 -19.83
N GLN A 380 -9.46 21.08 -19.56
CA GLN A 380 -8.39 21.39 -20.51
C GLN A 380 -7.17 20.48 -20.29
N ARG A 381 -6.54 20.04 -21.37
CA ARG A 381 -5.25 19.33 -21.31
C ARG A 381 -4.12 20.36 -21.26
N LEU A 382 -3.22 20.21 -20.29
CA LEU A 382 -2.07 21.10 -20.07
C LEU A 382 -0.80 20.26 -19.93
N ALA A 383 0.31 20.74 -20.49
CA ALA A 383 1.63 20.18 -20.23
C ALA A 383 2.25 20.87 -19.00
N VAL A 384 2.77 20.08 -18.06
CA VAL A 384 3.44 20.53 -16.85
C VAL A 384 4.86 19.97 -16.86
N ASP A 385 5.84 20.83 -17.16
CA ASP A 385 7.25 20.46 -17.24
C ASP A 385 7.91 20.50 -15.85
N MET A 386 8.29 19.33 -15.36
CA MET A 386 8.98 19.14 -14.07
C MET A 386 10.50 19.34 -14.19
N GLY A 387 11.01 19.54 -15.40
CA GLY A 387 12.42 19.65 -15.73
C GLY A 387 13.18 18.32 -15.59
N LEU A 388 14.50 18.39 -15.65
CA LEU A 388 15.39 17.22 -15.59
C LEU A 388 15.40 16.58 -14.19
N LEU A 389 15.19 15.27 -14.11
CA LEU A 389 15.16 14.51 -12.84
C LEU A 389 16.57 14.22 -12.28
N PHE A 390 17.40 15.24 -12.02
CA PHE A 390 18.74 15.00 -11.48
C PHE A 390 18.74 14.46 -10.04
N THR A 391 19.48 13.37 -9.81
CA THR A 391 19.86 12.93 -8.47
C THR A 391 21.20 13.59 -8.08
N LYS A 392 21.17 14.78 -7.47
CA LYS A 392 22.36 15.26 -6.75
C LYS A 392 22.45 14.49 -5.43
N ARG A 393 23.23 13.41 -5.40
CA ARG A 393 23.65 12.77 -4.15
C ARG A 393 24.76 13.64 -3.55
N THR A 394 24.41 14.68 -2.81
CA THR A 394 25.39 15.38 -1.97
C THR A 394 25.65 14.50 -0.77
N LYS A 395 26.82 13.82 -0.76
CA LYS A 395 27.45 13.44 0.51
C LYS A 395 27.55 14.70 1.38
N PRO A 396 27.26 14.64 2.69
CA PRO A 396 27.66 15.73 3.59
C PRO A 396 29.17 15.91 3.42
N GLN A 397 29.58 17.08 2.94
CA GLN A 397 30.97 17.50 3.05
C GLN A 397 31.17 17.91 4.50
N ASP A 398 32.11 17.25 5.18
CA ASP A 398 32.70 17.75 6.41
C ASP A 398 33.16 19.20 6.16
N ALA A 399 32.41 20.15 6.68
CA ALA A 399 32.81 21.54 6.73
C ALA A 399 33.78 21.71 7.90
N SER A 400 35.07 21.47 7.67
CA SER A 400 36.11 21.99 8.56
C SER A 400 36.56 23.37 8.10
N ALA A 401 36.36 24.35 9.01
CA ALA A 401 37.20 25.51 9.27
C ALA A 401 37.14 26.70 8.26
N LYS A 402 37.21 27.98 8.65
CA LYS A 402 37.66 28.65 9.88
C LYS A 402 36.93 30.00 10.03
N ASP A 403 36.78 30.47 11.27
CA ASP A 403 36.98 31.90 11.59
C ASP A 403 37.75 32.00 12.91
N GLY A 404 38.74 32.89 12.94
CA GLY A 404 39.82 32.89 13.92
C GLY A 404 39.65 33.90 15.05
N GLN A 405 40.28 33.58 16.18
CA GLN A 405 40.86 34.55 17.10
C GLN A 405 41.99 33.89 17.92
N THR A 406 43.15 34.54 17.91
CA THR A 406 44.30 34.34 18.83
C THR A 406 44.12 35.29 20.04
N PRO A 407 44.82 35.16 21.20
CA PRO A 407 46.26 34.88 21.41
C PRO A 407 46.48 33.75 22.46
N GLU A 408 47.67 33.26 22.85
CA GLU A 408 48.92 33.91 23.27
C GLU A 408 50.05 32.84 23.46
N SER A 409 51.25 33.28 23.82
CA SER A 409 52.58 32.70 23.58
C SER A 409 53.10 31.53 24.48
N LYS A 410 53.96 30.71 23.85
CA LYS A 410 55.01 29.73 24.28
C LYS A 410 55.66 29.90 25.69
N PRO A 411 56.33 28.86 26.29
CA PRO A 411 57.40 28.07 25.63
C PRO A 411 57.57 26.57 25.99
N GLU A 412 58.25 25.85 25.07
CA GLU A 412 58.88 24.53 25.29
C GLU A 412 60.11 24.64 26.22
N PRO A 413 60.59 23.52 26.80
CA PRO A 413 61.80 22.91 26.20
C PRO A 413 61.86 21.37 26.20
N GLN A 414 62.29 20.87 25.04
CA GLN A 414 63.31 19.84 24.75
C GLN A 414 63.23 18.35 25.18
N PRO A 415 63.86 17.45 24.37
CA PRO A 415 63.74 15.99 24.44
C PRO A 415 64.95 15.32 25.12
N GLY A 416 64.75 14.12 25.67
CA GLY A 416 65.86 13.27 26.13
C GLY A 416 65.44 11.87 26.58
N GLU A 417 65.97 10.87 25.85
CA GLU A 417 66.45 9.55 26.31
C GLU A 417 65.47 8.48 26.83
N ASP A 418 65.23 7.51 25.94
CA ASP A 418 65.56 6.07 26.07
C ASP A 418 65.99 5.56 27.46
N THR A 419 65.21 4.62 28.02
CA THR A 419 65.73 3.33 28.51
C THR A 419 64.62 2.28 28.48
N GLY A 420 64.91 1.13 27.87
CA GLY A 420 63.95 0.04 27.66
C GLY A 420 63.59 -0.83 28.87
N VAL A 421 62.85 -1.89 28.50
CA VAL A 421 62.86 -3.27 29.04
C VAL A 421 61.69 -3.70 29.94
N ASP A 422 61.07 -4.80 29.47
CA ASP A 422 60.23 -5.84 30.10
C ASP A 422 58.89 -5.45 30.74
N GLY A 423 57.80 -6.21 30.61
CA GLY A 423 57.62 -7.57 30.13
C GLY A 423 56.44 -8.21 30.89
N HIS A 424 55.70 -9.10 30.21
CA HIS A 424 54.73 -10.08 30.74
C HIS A 424 53.38 -9.56 31.27
N VAL A 425 52.29 -9.87 30.56
CA VAL A 425 51.46 -11.08 30.73
C VAL A 425 50.77 -11.13 32.10
N ARG A 426 49.47 -10.80 32.10
CA ARG A 426 48.38 -11.75 32.39
C ARG A 426 47.08 -11.25 31.80
#